data_AF-A0A3C0FAR9-F1
#
_entry.id   AF-A0A3C0FAR9-F1
#
_cell.length_a   1.000
_cell.length_b   1.000
_cell.length_c   1.000
_cell.angle_alpha   90.00
_cell.angle_beta   90.00
_cell.angle_gamma   90.00
#
_symmetry.space_group_name_H-M   'P 1'
#
loop_
_entity.id
_entity.type
_entity.pdbx_description
1 polymer ?
#
loop_
_entity_poly.entity_id
_entity_poly.type
_entity_poly.pdbx_seq_one_letter_code
_entity_poly.pdbx_strand_id
1 'polypeptide(L)'
;MTRRRTRRSQGGGANTSAWLSTYGDMVTLLLCMFVLLFSMATLDAQKFERVVISMRSALGVLPGARVPHPAPTLDVDMLRQQLMREEETAMDTLHERLEVYIQEQGMAGSLRVTRETPGIVIRFADTVLFDLGRDMLRPEARPILQRLAAFLAEEEYHLRVEGHTDNLPIRTERFPSNWELSTARATRVV
;
A
#
# COMPACT_ATOMS: atom_id res chain seq x y z
N MET A 1 82.94 -10.87 -17.03
CA MET A 1 82.27 -11.04 -15.72
C MET A 1 80.87 -10.47 -15.81
N THR A 2 79.86 -11.31 -16.03
CA THR A 2 78.51 -10.86 -16.38
C THR A 2 77.58 -11.14 -15.20
N ARG A 3 77.14 -10.08 -14.53
CA ARG A 3 76.31 -10.13 -13.32
C ARG A 3 74.86 -10.39 -13.71
N ARG A 4 74.39 -11.63 -13.54
CA ARG A 4 72.99 -12.03 -13.77
C ARG A 4 72.11 -11.44 -12.67
N ARG A 5 71.32 -10.42 -13.02
CA ARG A 5 70.30 -9.81 -12.15
C ARG A 5 69.03 -10.67 -12.20
N THR A 6 68.76 -11.41 -11.13
CA THR A 6 67.53 -12.19 -10.94
C THR A 6 66.35 -11.23 -10.76
N ARG A 7 65.48 -11.16 -11.76
CA ARG A 7 64.23 -10.40 -11.71
C ARG A 7 63.20 -11.27 -10.97
N ARG A 8 62.88 -10.90 -9.72
CA ARG A 8 61.77 -11.46 -8.95
C ARG A 8 60.48 -11.21 -9.73
N SER A 9 59.77 -12.27 -10.12
CA SER A 9 58.41 -12.17 -10.64
C SER A 9 57.45 -11.87 -9.49
N GLN A 10 57.09 -10.60 -9.32
CA GLN A 10 55.80 -10.25 -8.73
C GLN A 10 54.81 -10.16 -9.89
N GLY A 11 53.98 -11.19 -10.04
CA GLY A 11 52.91 -11.22 -11.02
C GLY A 11 51.95 -12.32 -10.64
N GLY A 12 50.84 -11.96 -9.98
CA GLY A 12 49.81 -12.95 -9.61
C GLY A 12 48.76 -12.54 -8.59
N GLY A 13 48.68 -11.27 -8.15
CA GLY A 13 47.72 -10.85 -7.11
C GLY A 13 46.81 -9.67 -7.44
N ALA A 14 46.93 -9.06 -8.63
CA ALA A 14 46.27 -7.78 -8.93
C ALA A 14 44.83 -7.91 -9.48
N ASN A 15 44.49 -9.02 -10.15
CA ASN A 15 43.17 -9.18 -10.79
C ASN A 15 42.11 -9.81 -9.89
N THR A 16 42.51 -10.58 -8.87
CA THR A 16 41.55 -11.21 -7.93
C THR A 16 41.02 -10.23 -6.88
N SER A 17 41.67 -9.08 -6.69
CA SER A 17 41.28 -8.05 -5.72
C SER A 17 40.38 -6.96 -6.30
N ALA A 18 40.38 -6.76 -7.63
CA ALA A 18 39.64 -5.68 -8.28
C ALA A 18 38.11 -5.85 -8.15
N TRP A 19 37.59 -7.04 -8.44
CA TRP A 19 36.14 -7.33 -8.30
C TRP A 19 35.68 -7.33 -6.84
N LEU A 20 36.57 -7.75 -5.93
CA LEU A 20 36.31 -7.75 -4.49
C LEU A 20 36.22 -6.32 -3.94
N SER A 21 36.99 -5.38 -4.50
CA SER A 21 36.92 -3.96 -4.13
C SER A 21 35.59 -3.34 -4.56
N THR A 22 35.12 -3.60 -5.78
CA THR A 22 33.82 -3.08 -6.26
C THR A 22 32.65 -3.70 -5.51
N TYR A 23 32.76 -4.99 -5.16
CA TYR A 23 31.79 -5.66 -4.30
C TYR A 23 31.77 -5.06 -2.89
N GLY A 24 32.95 -4.81 -2.31
CA GLY A 24 33.07 -4.16 -1.00
C GLY A 24 32.43 -2.77 -1.00
N ASP A 25 32.68 -1.96 -2.03
CA ASP A 25 32.08 -0.64 -2.20
C ASP A 25 30.54 -0.73 -2.27
N MET A 26 29.99 -1.60 -3.13
CA MET A 26 28.55 -1.81 -3.23
C MET A 26 27.90 -2.27 -1.91
N VAL A 27 28.55 -3.18 -1.17
CA VAL A 27 28.06 -3.64 0.15
C VAL A 27 28.07 -2.50 1.17
N THR A 28 29.09 -1.65 1.17
CA THR A 28 29.17 -0.50 2.09
C THR A 28 28.16 0.60 1.74
N LEU A 29 27.91 0.86 0.46
CA LEU A 29 26.86 1.77 0.01
C LEU A 29 25.47 1.27 0.41
N LEU A 30 25.22 -0.03 0.26
CA LEU A 30 23.96 -0.65 0.67
C LEU A 30 23.78 -0.60 2.20
N LEU A 31 24.83 -0.89 2.97
CA LEU A 31 24.82 -0.75 4.43
C LEU A 31 24.55 0.70 4.86
N CYS A 32 25.25 1.66 4.27
CA CYS A 32 25.07 3.08 4.54
C CYS A 32 23.63 3.53 4.22
N MET A 33 23.11 3.13 3.05
CA MET A 33 21.73 3.39 2.65
C MET A 33 20.74 2.80 3.67
N PHE A 34 20.91 1.54 4.08
CA PHE A 34 20.02 0.92 5.07
C PHE A 34 20.06 1.62 6.43
N VAL A 35 21.24 2.03 6.90
CA VAL A 35 21.37 2.78 8.16
C VAL A 35 20.69 4.15 8.07
N LEU A 36 20.81 4.84 6.93
CA LEU A 36 20.12 6.12 6.70
C LEU A 36 18.59 5.93 6.63
N LEU A 37 18.12 4.93 5.90
CA LEU A 37 16.68 4.58 5.84
C LEU A 37 16.15 4.22 7.23
N PHE A 38 16.90 3.44 8.01
CA PHE A 38 16.56 3.10 9.39
C PHE A 38 16.52 4.32 10.31
N SER A 39 17.44 5.27 10.14
CA SER A 39 17.48 6.51 10.92
C SER A 39 16.33 7.47 10.60
N MET A 40 15.79 7.45 9.38
CA MET A 40 14.63 8.28 8.99
C MET A 40 13.28 7.57 9.22
N ALA A 41 13.29 6.24 9.37
CA ALA A 41 12.07 5.47 9.62
C ALA A 41 11.45 5.74 11.00
N THR A 42 12.17 6.35 11.94
CA THR A 42 11.62 6.82 13.22
C THR A 42 11.37 8.32 13.19
N LEU A 43 10.43 8.73 12.33
CA LEU A 43 9.65 9.92 12.64
C LEU A 43 8.87 9.62 13.92
N ASP A 44 9.46 10.02 15.04
CA ASP A 44 8.95 9.88 16.39
C ASP A 44 7.56 10.54 16.46
N ALA A 45 6.51 9.72 16.35
CA ALA A 45 5.12 10.15 16.46
C ALA A 45 4.90 10.98 17.73
N GLN A 46 5.68 10.70 18.79
CA GLN A 46 5.63 11.47 20.03
C GLN A 46 6.11 12.92 19.87
N LYS A 47 7.04 13.22 18.96
CA LYS A 47 7.45 14.61 18.68
C LYS A 47 6.36 15.37 17.94
N PHE A 48 5.70 14.74 16.98
CA PHE A 48 4.57 15.34 16.28
C PHE A 48 3.38 15.57 17.23
N GLU A 49 3.09 14.60 18.11
CA GLU A 49 2.05 14.73 19.13
C GLU A 49 2.36 15.81 20.17
N ARG A 50 3.61 15.95 20.63
CA ARG A 50 4.02 17.05 21.53
C ARG A 50 3.81 18.42 20.88
N VAL A 51 4.03 18.53 19.57
CA VAL A 51 3.74 19.76 18.81
C VAL A 51 2.23 20.02 18.73
N VAL A 52 1.40 18.99 18.46
CA VAL A 52 -0.06 19.15 18.41
C VAL A 52 -0.67 19.46 19.78
N ILE A 53 -0.18 18.83 20.85
CA ILE A 53 -0.62 19.07 22.23
C ILE A 53 -0.22 20.46 22.71
N SER A 54 1.02 20.89 22.45
CA SER A 54 1.45 22.27 22.77
C SER A 54 0.69 23.31 21.96
N MET A 55 0.37 23.04 20.69
CA MET A 55 -0.45 23.92 19.86
C MET A 55 -1.88 24.02 20.40
N ARG A 56 -2.52 22.90 20.76
CA ARG A 56 -3.84 22.90 21.41
C ARG A 56 -3.83 23.57 22.79
N SER A 57 -2.77 23.39 23.57
CA SER A 57 -2.60 24.07 24.86
C SER A 57 -2.35 25.57 24.70
N ALA A 58 -1.67 26.01 23.64
CA ALA A 58 -1.43 27.42 23.33
C ALA A 58 -2.67 28.09 22.71
N LEU A 59 -3.48 27.33 21.97
CA LEU A 59 -4.82 27.74 21.52
C LEU A 59 -5.87 27.71 22.66
N GLY A 60 -5.52 27.11 23.81
CA GLY A 60 -6.32 27.03 25.03
C GLY A 60 -6.10 28.19 26.01
N VAL A 61 -6.41 29.42 25.58
CA VAL A 61 -6.86 30.60 26.36
C VAL A 61 -5.95 31.19 27.47
N LEU A 62 -5.60 32.47 27.32
CA LEU A 62 -5.33 33.40 28.45
C LEU A 62 -6.53 34.37 28.59
N PRO A 63 -6.76 35.02 29.76
CA PRO A 63 -5.82 35.15 30.87
C PRO A 63 -6.43 34.86 32.27
N GLY A 64 -5.75 34.01 33.06
CA GLY A 64 -5.93 33.99 34.53
C GLY A 64 -6.12 32.63 35.20
N ALA A 65 -6.32 31.55 34.46
CA ALA A 65 -6.49 30.23 35.07
C ALA A 65 -5.13 29.60 35.41
N ARG A 66 -4.72 29.68 36.68
CA ARG A 66 -3.79 28.69 37.24
C ARG A 66 -4.43 27.32 37.07
N VAL A 67 -3.76 26.40 36.39
CA VAL A 67 -4.08 24.98 36.38
C VAL A 67 -3.17 24.23 37.35
N PRO A 68 -3.58 23.97 38.60
CA PRO A 68 -3.01 22.92 39.42
C PRO A 68 -3.89 21.67 39.30
N HIS A 69 -3.71 20.92 38.21
CA HIS A 69 -4.07 19.50 38.20
C HIS A 69 -3.20 18.76 37.18
N PRO A 70 -2.56 17.65 37.53
CA PRO A 70 -2.08 16.73 36.51
C PRO A 70 -3.34 16.22 35.81
N ALA A 71 -3.58 16.69 34.58
CA ALA A 71 -4.60 16.11 33.73
C ALA A 71 -4.35 14.58 33.69
N PRO A 72 -5.39 13.74 33.72
CA PRO A 72 -5.20 12.32 33.48
C PRO A 72 -4.43 12.23 32.16
N THR A 73 -3.23 11.64 32.22
CA THR A 73 -2.48 11.28 31.03
C THR A 73 -3.43 10.42 30.22
N LEU A 74 -4.03 11.00 29.18
CA LEU A 74 -4.73 10.23 28.17
C LEU A 74 -3.69 9.23 27.68
N ASP A 75 -3.88 7.97 28.05
CA ASP A 75 -3.02 6.90 27.61
C ASP A 75 -3.28 6.73 26.10
N VAL A 76 -2.42 7.35 25.31
CA VAL A 76 -2.52 7.40 23.85
C VAL A 76 -2.50 5.99 23.28
N ASP A 77 -1.81 5.05 23.96
CA ASP A 77 -1.80 3.65 23.56
C ASP A 77 -3.18 3.01 23.77
N MET A 78 -3.86 3.33 24.87
CA MET A 78 -5.22 2.87 25.12
C MET A 78 -6.22 3.46 24.12
N LEU A 79 -6.13 4.76 23.82
CA LEU A 79 -6.98 5.42 22.83
C LEU A 79 -6.76 4.82 21.43
N ARG A 80 -5.51 4.61 21.04
CA ARG A 80 -5.14 3.98 19.76
C ARG A 80 -5.68 2.56 19.68
N GLN A 81 -5.55 1.78 20.74
CA GLN A 81 -6.08 0.41 20.77
C GLN A 81 -7.61 0.38 20.68
N GLN A 82 -8.28 1.37 21.26
CA GLN A 82 -9.74 1.49 21.18
C GLN A 82 -10.19 1.86 19.77
N LEU A 83 -9.56 2.85 19.13
CA LEU A 83 -9.84 3.23 17.75
C LEU A 83 -9.61 2.08 16.78
N MET A 84 -8.51 1.34 16.93
CA MET A 84 -8.22 0.16 16.10
C MET A 84 -9.30 -0.92 16.22
N ARG A 85 -9.80 -1.17 17.43
CA ARG A 85 -10.89 -2.14 17.66
C ARG A 85 -12.21 -1.66 17.07
N GLU A 86 -12.53 -0.38 17.23
CA GLU A 86 -13.72 0.23 16.64
C GLU A 86 -13.68 0.10 15.11
N GLU A 87 -12.56 0.46 14.47
CA GLU A 87 -12.37 0.27 13.02
C GLU A 87 -12.48 -1.21 12.62
N GLU A 88 -11.86 -2.13 13.36
CA GLU A 88 -11.90 -3.56 13.08
C GLU A 88 -13.34 -4.09 13.11
N THR A 89 -14.11 -3.73 14.14
CA THR A 89 -15.52 -4.11 14.28
C THR A 89 -16.40 -3.46 13.21
N ALA A 90 -16.16 -2.20 12.87
CA ALA A 90 -16.88 -1.53 11.79
C ALA A 90 -16.66 -2.25 10.46
N MET A 91 -15.42 -2.63 10.15
CA MET A 91 -15.09 -3.39 8.94
C MET A 91 -15.73 -4.78 8.93
N ASP A 92 -15.83 -5.46 10.08
CA ASP A 92 -16.55 -6.73 10.17
C ASP A 92 -18.05 -6.57 9.86
N THR A 93 -18.70 -5.57 10.47
CA THR A 93 -20.13 -5.33 10.21
C THR A 93 -20.40 -4.92 8.76
N LEU A 94 -19.50 -4.15 8.16
CA LEU A 94 -19.60 -3.78 6.74
C LEU A 94 -19.44 -5.00 5.83
N HIS A 95 -18.50 -5.91 6.15
CA HIS A 95 -18.30 -7.14 5.41
C HIS A 95 -19.57 -8.01 5.42
N GLU A 96 -20.17 -8.22 6.59
CA GLU A 96 -21.41 -8.98 6.74
C GLU A 96 -22.59 -8.33 5.98
N ARG A 97 -22.77 -7.00 6.12
CA ARG A 97 -23.80 -6.25 5.37
C ARG A 97 -23.63 -6.42 3.86
N LEU A 98 -22.40 -6.29 3.37
CA LEU A 98 -22.10 -6.40 1.95
C LEU A 98 -22.35 -7.83 1.43
N GLU A 99 -22.02 -8.85 2.21
CA GLU A 99 -22.27 -10.24 1.83
C GLU A 99 -23.76 -10.55 1.76
N VAL A 100 -24.56 -10.11 2.75
CA VAL A 100 -26.03 -10.22 2.70
C VAL A 100 -26.60 -9.51 1.47
N TYR A 101 -26.17 -8.27 1.21
CA TYR A 101 -26.63 -7.49 0.07
C TYR A 101 -26.34 -8.19 -1.27
N ILE A 102 -25.15 -8.79 -1.42
CA ILE A 102 -24.76 -9.51 -2.63
C ILE A 102 -25.59 -10.78 -2.83
N GLN A 103 -25.94 -11.49 -1.75
CA GLN A 103 -26.79 -12.68 -1.81
C GLN A 103 -28.23 -12.32 -2.20
N GLU A 104 -28.83 -11.33 -1.54
CA GLU A 104 -30.20 -10.89 -1.83
C GLU A 104 -30.39 -10.38 -3.26
N GLN A 105 -29.37 -9.71 -3.80
CA GLN A 105 -29.38 -9.20 -5.17
C GLN A 105 -29.03 -10.26 -6.22
N GLY A 106 -28.76 -11.51 -5.80
CA GLY A 106 -28.39 -12.61 -6.70
C GLY A 106 -27.03 -12.43 -7.37
N MET A 107 -26.12 -11.67 -6.77
CA MET A 107 -24.81 -11.33 -7.32
C MET A 107 -23.69 -12.27 -6.85
N ALA A 108 -23.98 -13.20 -5.94
CA ALA A 108 -23.00 -14.10 -5.30
C ALA A 108 -22.19 -14.98 -6.28
N GLY A 109 -22.73 -15.28 -7.47
CA GLY A 109 -21.99 -16.02 -8.51
C GLY A 109 -21.01 -15.17 -9.31
N SER A 110 -21.12 -13.84 -9.24
CA SER A 110 -20.35 -12.88 -10.04
C SER A 110 -19.35 -12.06 -9.22
N LEU A 111 -19.59 -11.94 -7.91
CA LEU A 111 -18.78 -11.17 -6.98
C LEU A 111 -18.35 -12.06 -5.82
N ARG A 112 -17.11 -11.87 -5.37
CA ARG A 112 -16.56 -12.44 -4.15
C ARG A 112 -16.07 -11.32 -3.26
N VAL A 113 -16.48 -11.32 -2.01
CA VAL A 113 -16.01 -10.38 -1.00
C VAL A 113 -15.02 -11.10 -0.09
N THR A 114 -13.94 -10.44 0.30
CA THR A 114 -12.96 -10.99 1.22
C THR A 114 -12.47 -9.90 2.15
N ARG A 115 -12.32 -10.23 3.43
CA ARG A 115 -11.74 -9.34 4.43
C ARG A 115 -10.20 -9.40 4.34
N GLU A 116 -9.56 -8.26 4.18
CA GLU A 116 -8.10 -8.13 4.12
C GLU A 116 -7.67 -6.92 4.94
N THR A 117 -6.87 -7.05 6.00
CA THR A 117 -6.44 -5.89 6.80
C THR A 117 -5.60 -4.91 5.95
N PRO A 118 -5.97 -3.61 5.83
CA PRO A 118 -6.91 -2.84 6.67
C PRO A 118 -8.31 -2.55 6.07
N GLY A 119 -8.84 -3.33 5.13
CA GLY A 119 -10.18 -3.12 4.57
C GLY A 119 -10.88 -4.36 4.00
N ILE A 120 -11.70 -4.14 2.97
CA ILE A 120 -12.51 -5.16 2.31
C ILE A 120 -12.19 -5.15 0.82
N VAL A 121 -11.93 -6.33 0.26
CA VAL A 121 -11.66 -6.52 -1.16
C VAL A 121 -12.87 -7.15 -1.83
N ILE A 122 -13.35 -6.48 -2.89
CA ILE A 122 -14.45 -6.94 -3.72
C ILE A 122 -13.86 -7.37 -5.07
N ARG A 123 -13.93 -8.67 -5.37
CA ARG A 123 -13.43 -9.25 -6.60
C ARG A 123 -14.58 -9.66 -7.51
N PHE A 124 -14.58 -9.15 -8.73
CA PHE A 124 -15.47 -9.61 -9.78
C PHE A 124 -14.87 -10.79 -10.52
N ALA A 125 -15.70 -11.73 -10.98
CA ALA A 125 -15.25 -12.73 -11.92
C ALA A 125 -14.94 -12.10 -13.29
N ASP A 126 -13.79 -12.45 -13.88
CA ASP A 126 -13.25 -11.78 -15.08
C ASP A 126 -14.23 -11.76 -16.26
N THR A 127 -14.99 -12.84 -16.47
CA THR A 127 -15.94 -12.99 -17.59
C THR A 127 -17.22 -12.19 -17.40
N VAL A 128 -17.49 -11.67 -16.19
CA VAL A 128 -18.71 -10.92 -15.89
C VAL A 128 -18.61 -9.49 -16.42
N LEU A 129 -17.45 -8.84 -16.22
CA LEU A 129 -17.29 -7.43 -16.54
C LEU A 129 -16.88 -7.19 -17.99
N PHE A 130 -15.96 -8.00 -18.53
CA PHE A 130 -15.32 -7.75 -19.81
C PHE A 130 -15.20 -9.04 -20.63
N ASP A 131 -15.20 -8.90 -21.95
CA ASP A 131 -14.74 -9.97 -22.83
C ASP A 131 -13.20 -10.08 -22.79
N LEU A 132 -12.68 -11.26 -23.17
CA LEU A 132 -11.25 -11.51 -23.34
C LEU A 132 -10.59 -10.46 -24.26
N GLY A 133 -9.49 -9.86 -23.78
CA GLY A 133 -8.72 -8.85 -24.52
C GLY A 133 -9.44 -7.53 -24.80
N ARG A 134 -10.65 -7.31 -24.24
CA ARG A 134 -11.42 -6.07 -24.40
C ARG A 134 -11.50 -5.29 -23.10
N ASP A 135 -11.64 -3.97 -23.24
CA ASP A 135 -11.85 -2.98 -22.19
C ASP A 135 -13.29 -2.46 -22.12
N MET A 136 -14.16 -2.93 -23.03
CA MET A 136 -15.56 -2.50 -23.06
C MET A 136 -16.39 -3.33 -22.09
N LEU A 137 -17.07 -2.66 -21.16
CA LEU A 137 -17.99 -3.30 -20.23
C LEU A 137 -19.13 -3.99 -20.97
N ARG A 138 -19.41 -5.23 -20.56
CA ARG A 138 -20.58 -5.97 -21.02
C ARG A 138 -21.87 -5.26 -20.60
N PRO A 139 -22.95 -5.33 -21.40
CA PRO A 139 -24.24 -4.77 -21.01
C PRO A 139 -24.76 -5.33 -19.69
N GLU A 140 -24.50 -6.62 -19.45
CA GLU A 140 -24.91 -7.34 -18.22
C GLU A 140 -24.12 -6.89 -16.97
N ALA A 141 -22.92 -6.31 -17.15
CA ALA A 141 -22.09 -5.85 -16.05
C ALA A 141 -22.58 -4.54 -15.43
N ARG A 142 -23.20 -3.67 -16.24
CA ARG A 142 -23.71 -2.36 -15.81
C ARG A 142 -24.68 -2.43 -14.63
N PRO A 143 -25.75 -3.25 -14.65
CA PRO A 143 -26.67 -3.32 -13.52
C PRO A 143 -26.01 -3.84 -12.24
N ILE A 144 -24.99 -4.71 -12.35
CA ILE A 144 -24.25 -5.22 -11.19
C ILE A 144 -23.43 -4.09 -10.55
N LEU A 145 -22.67 -3.35 -11.36
CA LEU A 145 -21.88 -2.21 -10.90
C LEU A 145 -22.77 -1.11 -10.29
N GLN A 146 -23.95 -0.86 -10.87
CA GLN A 146 -24.90 0.12 -10.33
C GLN A 146 -25.45 -0.27 -8.95
N ARG A 147 -25.75 -1.56 -8.72
CA ARG A 147 -26.20 -2.03 -7.40
C ARG A 147 -25.09 -1.89 -6.37
N LEU A 148 -23.86 -2.28 -6.72
CA LEU A 148 -22.72 -2.10 -5.83
C LEU A 148 -22.47 -0.60 -5.53
N ALA A 149 -22.53 0.26 -6.54
CA ALA A 149 -22.37 1.69 -6.37
C ALA A 149 -23.46 2.29 -5.46
N ALA A 150 -24.71 1.81 -5.58
CA ALA A 150 -25.79 2.25 -4.70
C ALA A 150 -25.55 1.88 -3.23
N PHE A 151 -25.04 0.67 -2.96
CA PHE A 151 -24.65 0.25 -1.62
C PHE A 151 -23.49 1.09 -1.07
N LEU A 152 -22.45 1.32 -1.88
CA LEU A 152 -21.26 2.08 -1.48
C LEU A 152 -21.50 3.59 -1.35
N ALA A 153 -22.64 4.11 -1.83
CA ALA A 153 -22.99 5.53 -1.76
C ALA A 153 -23.64 5.95 -0.42
N GLU A 154 -23.98 5.00 0.45
CA GLU A 154 -24.63 5.28 1.75
C GLU A 154 -23.68 6.00 2.74
N GLU A 155 -22.38 5.73 2.64
CA GLU A 155 -21.36 6.26 3.54
C GLU A 155 -20.12 6.68 2.73
N GLU A 156 -19.21 7.43 3.35
CA GLU A 156 -17.98 7.90 2.70
C GLU A 156 -16.86 6.86 2.87
N TYR A 157 -16.57 6.11 1.81
CA TYR A 157 -15.50 5.11 1.79
C TYR A 157 -14.31 5.56 0.95
N HIS A 158 -13.09 5.17 1.37
CA HIS A 158 -11.91 5.27 0.53
C HIS A 158 -11.85 4.10 -0.47
N LEU A 159 -12.36 4.35 -1.68
CA LEU A 159 -12.46 3.34 -2.73
C LEU A 159 -11.21 3.32 -3.60
N ARG A 160 -10.69 2.12 -3.87
CA ARG A 160 -9.61 1.86 -4.82
C ARG A 160 -10.07 0.84 -5.85
N VAL A 161 -10.00 1.20 -7.12
CA VAL A 161 -10.39 0.32 -8.24
C VAL A 161 -9.14 -0.19 -8.93
N GLU A 162 -9.02 -1.52 -9.05
CA GLU A 162 -7.87 -2.18 -9.68
C GLU A 162 -8.30 -3.07 -10.83
N GLY A 163 -7.69 -2.85 -11.99
CA GLY A 163 -7.86 -3.73 -13.14
C GLY A 163 -6.83 -4.84 -13.12
N HIS A 164 -7.28 -6.07 -13.35
CA HIS A 164 -6.40 -7.22 -13.55
C HIS A 164 -6.57 -7.77 -14.98
N THR A 165 -5.49 -8.35 -15.50
CA THR A 165 -5.47 -9.09 -16.76
C THR A 165 -4.81 -10.44 -16.51
N ASP A 166 -5.04 -11.38 -17.41
CA ASP A 166 -4.37 -12.67 -17.36
C ASP A 166 -2.86 -12.54 -17.61
N ASN A 167 -2.15 -13.65 -17.42
CA ASN A 167 -0.72 -13.77 -17.70
C ASN A 167 -0.41 -14.02 -19.19
N LEU A 168 -1.44 -14.14 -20.03
CA LEU A 168 -1.26 -14.26 -21.47
C LEU A 168 -0.84 -12.88 -22.02
N PRO A 169 0.31 -12.77 -22.71
CA PRO A 169 0.76 -11.48 -23.22
C PRO A 169 -0.17 -10.97 -24.31
N ILE A 170 -0.76 -9.78 -24.14
CA ILE A 170 -1.45 -9.05 -25.21
C ILE A 170 -0.49 -8.11 -25.93
N ARG A 171 -0.56 -8.10 -27.27
CA ARG A 171 0.13 -7.13 -28.13
C ARG A 171 -0.77 -6.79 -29.31
N THR A 172 -1.56 -5.74 -29.15
CA THR A 172 -2.43 -5.20 -30.20
C THR A 172 -2.08 -3.74 -30.45
N GLU A 173 -2.52 -3.17 -31.56
CA GLU A 173 -2.32 -1.73 -31.83
C GLU A 173 -2.91 -0.84 -30.73
N ARG A 174 -4.00 -1.30 -30.11
CA ARG A 174 -4.70 -0.58 -29.04
C ARG A 174 -4.11 -0.84 -27.65
N PHE A 175 -3.63 -2.06 -27.39
CA PHE A 175 -3.04 -2.46 -26.11
C PHE A 175 -1.67 -3.09 -26.37
N PRO A 176 -0.59 -2.29 -26.28
CA PRO A 176 0.78 -2.76 -26.45
C PRO A 176 1.23 -3.77 -25.39
N SER A 177 0.66 -3.70 -24.18
CA SER A 177 0.89 -4.65 -23.09
C SER A 177 -0.35 -4.82 -22.18
N ASN A 178 -0.23 -5.76 -21.25
CA ASN A 178 -1.26 -6.05 -20.24
C ASN A 178 -1.48 -4.87 -19.28
N TRP A 179 -0.48 -3.99 -19.10
CA TRP A 179 -0.60 -2.79 -18.26
C TRP A 179 -1.58 -1.76 -18.83
N GLU A 180 -1.56 -1.53 -20.15
CA GLU A 180 -2.50 -0.60 -20.78
C GLU A 180 -3.93 -1.17 -20.73
N LEU A 181 -4.09 -2.49 -20.93
CA LEU A 181 -5.40 -3.13 -20.86
C LEU A 181 -5.97 -3.10 -19.43
N SER A 182 -5.16 -3.39 -18.41
CA SER A 182 -5.61 -3.37 -17.02
C SER A 182 -6.01 -1.97 -16.56
N THR A 183 -5.22 -0.97 -16.94
CA THR A 183 -5.52 0.44 -16.65
C THR A 183 -6.81 0.88 -17.35
N ALA A 184 -6.96 0.59 -18.65
CA ALA A 184 -8.17 0.92 -19.40
C ALA A 184 -9.43 0.28 -18.81
N ARG A 185 -9.35 -0.98 -18.38
CA ARG A 185 -10.45 -1.68 -17.68
C ARG A 185 -10.81 -1.01 -16.37
N ALA A 186 -9.83 -0.66 -15.55
CA ALA A 186 -10.06 0.04 -14.28
C ALA A 186 -10.76 1.38 -14.51
N THR A 187 -10.29 2.17 -15.49
CA THR A 187 -10.89 3.47 -15.85
C THR A 187 -12.32 3.32 -16.35
N ARG A 188 -12.68 2.18 -16.97
CA ARG A 188 -14.05 1.99 -17.48
C ARG A 188 -15.09 1.72 -16.39
N VAL A 189 -14.64 1.27 -15.21
CA VAL A 189 -15.49 0.96 -14.05
C VAL A 189 -15.82 2.21 -13.23
N VAL A 190 -14.92 3.21 -13.25
CA VAL A 190 -15.09 4.52 -12.59
C VAL A 190 -15.98 5.43 -13.43
#